data_AF-A0A7M2QVS2-F1
#
_entry.id   AF-A0A7M2QVS2-F1
#
_cell.length_a   1.000
_cell.length_b   1.000
_cell.length_c   1.000
_cell.angle_alpha   90.00
_cell.angle_beta   90.00
_cell.angle_gamma   90.00
#
_symmetry.space_group_name_H-M   'P 1'
#
loop_
_entity.id
_entity.type
_entity.pdbx_description
1 polymer ?
#
loop_
_entity_poly.entity_id
_entity_poly.type
_entity_poly.pdbx_seq_one_letter_code
_entity_poly.pdbx_strand_id
1 'polypeptide(L)'
;MVNKKKQQLHMKLKLWLIILLIPVSIALYTTTIIMWQQLKELPIIKKLGAEDMKDIPAFDIEIPNKYIPIYQKAAKKYNIPWTLLAAHHRIETRFSTMKTLESPVGAVGHMQFMPCTFVGWKHPSCKDLGKGNIQKKELTDPKIINSYGGYGVDANGDGLADPYNIEDAIYSAANYLAASGAANGKIKKAVYHYNHDDEYVENVLFYYKLYDKHKKELVFNSKIALDASKK
;
A
#
# COMPACT_ATOMS: atom_id res chain seq x y z
N MET A 1 38.26 21.64 -46.79
CA MET A 1 37.99 22.34 -45.53
C MET A 1 36.48 22.51 -45.37
N VAL A 2 35.85 21.91 -44.37
CA VAL A 2 34.39 22.06 -44.15
C VAL A 2 34.08 23.46 -43.64
N ASN A 3 33.08 24.12 -44.23
CA ASN A 3 32.72 25.51 -43.91
C ASN A 3 32.10 25.61 -42.50
N LYS A 4 32.89 26.11 -41.53
CA LYS A 4 32.50 26.27 -40.12
C LYS A 4 31.19 27.06 -39.93
N LYS A 5 30.87 28.03 -40.80
CA LYS A 5 29.60 28.79 -40.74
C LYS A 5 28.39 27.90 -41.08
N LYS A 6 28.51 27.00 -42.06
CA LYS A 6 27.45 26.06 -42.45
C LYS A 6 27.19 25.02 -41.35
N GLN A 7 28.26 24.57 -40.67
CA GLN A 7 28.16 23.63 -39.55
C GLN A 7 27.50 24.27 -38.32
N GLN A 8 27.83 25.52 -37.98
CA GLN A 8 27.18 26.26 -36.89
C GLN A 8 25.70 26.55 -37.17
N LEU A 9 25.35 26.92 -38.41
CA LEU A 9 23.95 27.11 -38.82
C LEU A 9 23.13 25.82 -38.65
N HIS A 10 23.70 24.68 -39.03
CA HIS A 10 23.07 23.37 -38.88
C HIS A 10 22.91 22.97 -37.40
N MET A 11 23.87 23.28 -36.53
CA MET A 11 23.74 23.04 -35.08
C MET A 11 22.67 23.94 -34.44
N LYS A 12 22.62 25.23 -34.79
CA LYS A 12 21.59 26.15 -34.30
C LYS A 12 20.19 25.73 -34.75
N LEU A 13 20.05 25.29 -36.00
CA LEU A 13 18.79 24.77 -36.53
C LEU A 13 18.33 23.51 -35.78
N LYS A 14 19.26 22.57 -35.49
CA LYS A 14 18.97 21.39 -34.68
C LYS A 14 18.54 21.74 -33.25
N LEU A 15 19.23 22.68 -32.59
CA LEU A 15 18.84 23.13 -31.26
C LEU A 15 17.45 23.78 -31.26
N TRP A 16 17.15 24.59 -32.28
CA TRP A 16 15.86 25.26 -32.42
C TRP A 16 14.72 24.27 -32.68
N LEU A 17 14.97 23.23 -33.50
CA LEU A 17 14.02 22.13 -33.71
C LEU A 17 13.74 21.35 -32.41
N ILE A 18 14.76 21.10 -31.59
CA ILE A 18 14.58 20.44 -30.28
C ILE A 18 13.72 21.30 -29.34
N ILE A 19 14.01 22.60 -29.25
CA ILE A 19 13.24 23.56 -28.45
C ILE A 19 11.78 23.62 -28.91
N LEU A 20 11.52 23.48 -30.21
CA LEU A 20 10.18 23.50 -30.78
C LEU A 20 9.42 22.17 -30.58
N LEU A 21 10.12 21.03 -30.58
CA LEU A 21 9.49 19.70 -30.48
C LEU A 21 9.15 19.29 -29.03
N ILE A 22 9.90 19.77 -28.03
CA ILE A 22 9.65 19.42 -26.61
C ILE A 22 8.27 19.88 -26.12
N PRO A 23 7.82 21.13 -26.34
CA PRO A 23 6.48 21.55 -25.92
C PRO A 23 5.36 20.79 -26.65
N VAL A 24 5.58 20.43 -27.91
CA VAL A 24 4.60 19.67 -28.72
C VAL A 24 4.47 18.24 -28.20
N SER A 25 5.58 17.58 -27.83
CA SER A 25 5.54 16.24 -27.26
C SER A 25 4.90 16.23 -25.87
N ILE A 26 5.17 17.24 -25.03
CA ILE A 26 4.49 17.42 -23.74
C ILE A 26 2.99 17.62 -23.96
N ALA A 27 2.59 18.50 -24.88
CA ALA A 27 1.18 18.74 -25.18
C ALA A 27 0.49 17.44 -25.64
N LEU A 28 1.09 16.70 -26.58
CA LEU A 28 0.57 15.40 -27.02
C LEU A 28 0.48 14.38 -25.89
N TYR A 29 1.48 14.32 -25.00
CA TYR A 29 1.45 13.42 -23.85
C TYR A 29 0.37 13.80 -22.83
N THR A 30 0.18 15.10 -22.57
CA THR A 30 -0.86 15.56 -21.66
C THR A 30 -2.26 15.34 -22.24
N THR A 31 -2.46 15.55 -23.54
CA THR A 31 -3.77 15.32 -24.19
C THR A 31 -4.11 13.84 -24.25
N THR A 32 -3.14 12.95 -24.44
CA THR A 32 -3.39 11.50 -24.38
C THR A 32 -3.78 11.06 -22.97
N ILE A 33 -3.16 11.59 -21.91
CA ILE A 33 -3.56 11.32 -20.52
C ILE A 33 -4.99 11.82 -20.25
N ILE A 34 -5.30 13.06 -20.65
CA ILE A 34 -6.65 13.64 -20.44
C ILE A 34 -7.70 12.84 -21.22
N MET A 35 -7.41 12.49 -22.47
CA MET A 35 -8.29 11.66 -23.29
C MET A 35 -8.49 10.27 -22.66
N TRP A 36 -7.43 9.66 -22.13
CA TRP A 36 -7.51 8.39 -21.41
C TRP A 36 -8.36 8.49 -20.14
N GLN A 37 -8.23 9.59 -19.38
CA GLN A 37 -9.07 9.86 -18.21
C GLN A 37 -10.56 10.01 -18.60
N GLN A 38 -10.87 10.73 -19.67
CA GLN A 38 -12.24 10.88 -20.15
C GLN A 38 -12.84 9.56 -20.66
N LEU A 39 -12.04 8.74 -21.35
CA LEU A 39 -12.45 7.41 -21.82
C LEU A 39 -12.84 6.49 -20.66
N LYS A 40 -12.09 6.52 -19.54
CA LYS A 40 -12.43 5.74 -18.33
C LYS A 40 -13.77 6.12 -17.72
N GLU A 41 -14.24 7.35 -17.92
CA GLU A 41 -15.52 7.80 -17.39
C GLU A 41 -16.73 7.30 -18.20
N LEU A 42 -16.52 6.78 -19.41
CA LEU A 42 -17.60 6.31 -20.27
C LEU A 42 -18.36 5.13 -19.65
N PRO A 43 -19.70 5.08 -19.78
CA PRO A 43 -20.53 4.03 -19.18
C PRO A 43 -20.15 2.62 -19.63
N ILE A 44 -19.75 2.45 -20.89
CA ILE A 44 -19.34 1.16 -21.46
C ILE A 44 -18.04 0.67 -20.82
N ILE A 45 -17.05 1.55 -20.63
CA ILE A 45 -15.77 1.21 -20.01
C ILE A 45 -15.96 0.88 -18.53
N LYS A 46 -16.78 1.67 -17.82
CA LYS A 46 -17.19 1.34 -16.43
C LYS A 46 -17.95 0.02 -16.34
N LYS A 47 -18.83 -0.26 -17.29
CA LYS A 47 -19.61 -1.50 -17.33
C LYS A 47 -18.73 -2.71 -17.63
N LEU A 48 -17.76 -2.59 -18.56
CA LEU A 48 -16.77 -3.63 -18.82
C LEU A 48 -15.95 -3.95 -17.56
N GLY A 49 -15.40 -2.93 -16.89
CA GLY A 49 -14.69 -3.14 -15.62
C GLY A 49 -15.56 -3.68 -14.47
N ALA A 50 -16.87 -3.37 -14.48
CA ALA A 50 -17.82 -3.90 -13.50
C ALA A 50 -18.33 -5.32 -13.84
N GLU A 51 -18.26 -5.75 -15.10
CA GLU A 51 -18.53 -7.13 -15.50
C GLU A 51 -17.33 -8.03 -15.25
N ASP A 52 -16.08 -7.55 -15.43
CA ASP A 52 -14.87 -8.24 -14.96
C ASP A 52 -14.92 -8.50 -13.43
N MET A 53 -15.59 -7.64 -12.68
CA MET A 53 -15.85 -7.83 -11.24
C MET A 53 -16.82 -8.98 -10.91
N LYS A 54 -17.66 -9.43 -11.86
CA LYS A 54 -18.54 -10.59 -11.64
C LYS A 54 -17.78 -11.91 -11.71
N ASP A 55 -16.66 -11.94 -12.42
CA ASP A 55 -15.86 -13.13 -12.65
C ASP A 55 -14.58 -13.17 -11.79
N ILE A 56 -14.52 -12.41 -10.69
CA ILE A 56 -13.45 -12.56 -9.69
C ILE A 56 -13.50 -14.01 -9.20
N PRO A 57 -12.47 -14.82 -9.46
CA PRO A 57 -12.47 -16.21 -9.05
C PRO A 57 -12.65 -16.29 -7.53
N ALA A 58 -13.42 -17.25 -7.03
CA ALA A 58 -13.61 -17.45 -5.59
C ALA A 58 -12.29 -17.48 -4.80
N PHE A 59 -11.20 -17.94 -5.43
CA PHE A 59 -9.83 -17.92 -4.91
C PHE A 59 -9.35 -16.53 -4.45
N ASP A 60 -9.78 -15.45 -5.11
CA ASP A 60 -9.32 -14.10 -4.77
C ASP A 60 -10.08 -13.46 -3.60
N ILE A 61 -11.22 -14.04 -3.22
CA ILE A 61 -12.02 -13.62 -2.06
C ILE A 61 -11.47 -14.24 -0.76
N GLU A 62 -10.78 -15.39 -0.83
CA GLU A 62 -10.37 -16.12 0.36
C GLU A 62 -9.34 -15.37 1.20
N ILE A 63 -9.62 -15.28 2.50
CA ILE A 63 -8.72 -14.76 3.53
C ILE A 63 -8.37 -15.94 4.44
N PRO A 64 -7.09 -16.19 4.75
CA PRO A 64 -6.74 -17.25 5.69
C PRO A 64 -7.45 -17.07 7.03
N ASN A 65 -8.24 -18.07 7.42
CA ASN A 65 -9.18 -17.98 8.55
C ASN A 65 -8.51 -17.59 9.87
N LYS A 66 -7.25 -17.96 10.07
CA LYS A 66 -6.44 -17.61 11.25
C LYS A 66 -6.21 -16.10 11.42
N TYR A 67 -6.26 -15.30 10.35
CA TYR A 67 -6.00 -13.86 10.42
C TYR A 67 -7.26 -13.04 10.71
N ILE A 68 -8.46 -13.54 10.38
CA ILE A 68 -9.71 -12.79 10.58
C ILE A 68 -9.90 -12.34 12.03
N PRO A 69 -9.71 -13.19 13.06
CA PRO A 69 -9.81 -12.76 14.45
C PRO A 69 -8.81 -11.65 14.82
N ILE A 70 -7.59 -11.70 14.26
CA ILE A 70 -6.54 -10.69 14.52
C ILE A 70 -6.96 -9.35 13.90
N TYR A 71 -7.40 -9.36 12.64
CA TYR A 71 -7.91 -8.15 11.98
C TYR A 71 -9.07 -7.55 12.77
N GLN A 72 -10.03 -8.36 13.22
CA GLN A 72 -11.20 -7.87 13.96
C GLN A 72 -10.82 -7.21 15.28
N LYS A 73 -9.88 -7.79 16.03
CA LYS A 73 -9.39 -7.20 17.29
C LYS A 73 -8.64 -5.89 17.05
N ALA A 74 -7.69 -5.87 16.11
CA ALA A 74 -6.94 -4.67 15.75
C ALA A 74 -7.86 -3.56 15.25
N ALA A 75 -8.76 -3.88 14.31
CA ALA A 75 -9.75 -2.97 13.75
C ALA A 75 -10.65 -2.35 14.81
N LYS A 76 -11.11 -3.16 15.78
CA LYS A 76 -11.90 -2.67 16.92
C LYS A 76 -11.09 -1.69 17.78
N LYS A 77 -9.82 -2.01 18.09
CA LYS A 77 -8.94 -1.15 18.89
C LYS A 77 -8.73 0.22 18.26
N TYR A 78 -8.57 0.26 16.94
CA TYR A 78 -8.22 1.49 16.21
C TYR A 78 -9.39 2.14 15.47
N ASN A 79 -10.62 1.63 15.67
CA ASN A 79 -11.84 2.12 15.03
C ASN A 79 -11.78 2.18 13.50
N ILE A 80 -11.23 1.15 12.85
CA ILE A 80 -11.18 1.03 11.39
C ILE A 80 -11.92 -0.23 10.91
N PRO A 81 -12.25 -0.37 9.62
CA PRO A 81 -12.81 -1.62 9.10
C PRO A 81 -11.78 -2.76 9.10
N TRP A 82 -12.12 -3.94 9.63
CA TRP A 82 -11.19 -5.09 9.60
C TRP A 82 -10.88 -5.58 8.19
N THR A 83 -11.83 -5.39 7.26
CA THR A 83 -11.67 -5.72 5.84
C THR A 83 -10.63 -4.82 5.16
N LEU A 84 -10.38 -3.61 5.69
CA LEU A 84 -9.30 -2.75 5.21
C LEU A 84 -7.92 -3.35 5.54
N LEU A 85 -7.78 -3.94 6.74
CA LEU A 85 -6.54 -4.62 7.14
C LEU A 85 -6.29 -5.87 6.30
N ALA A 86 -7.33 -6.66 6.04
CA ALA A 86 -7.24 -7.80 5.14
C ALA A 86 -6.82 -7.39 3.72
N ALA A 87 -7.37 -6.29 3.20
CA ALA A 87 -7.00 -5.77 1.88
C ALA A 87 -5.52 -5.36 1.81
N HIS A 88 -5.00 -4.64 2.81
CA HIS A 88 -3.57 -4.32 2.87
C HIS A 88 -2.72 -5.58 2.95
N HIS A 89 -3.02 -6.50 3.87
CA HIS A 89 -2.21 -7.72 4.03
C HIS A 89 -2.17 -8.57 2.74
N ARG A 90 -3.25 -8.56 1.95
CA ARG A 90 -3.24 -9.16 0.62
C ARG A 90 -2.28 -8.44 -0.33
N ILE A 91 -2.43 -7.13 -0.47
CA ILE A 91 -1.64 -6.35 -1.44
C ILE A 91 -0.16 -6.37 -1.07
N GLU A 92 0.18 -6.30 0.22
CA GLU A 92 1.56 -6.25 0.67
C GLU A 92 2.29 -7.59 0.50
N THR A 93 1.66 -8.70 0.90
CA THR A 93 2.38 -9.99 1.00
C THR A 93 1.57 -11.22 0.58
N ARG A 94 0.40 -11.01 -0.04
CA ARG A 94 -0.58 -12.07 -0.34
C ARG A 94 -0.84 -12.93 0.90
N PHE A 95 -1.13 -12.26 2.01
CA PHE A 95 -1.34 -12.89 3.32
C PHE A 95 -0.12 -13.64 3.86
N SER A 96 1.07 -13.05 3.71
CA SER A 96 2.35 -13.62 4.14
C SER A 96 2.74 -14.93 3.46
N THR A 97 2.33 -15.12 2.20
CA THR A 97 2.71 -16.30 1.41
C THR A 97 3.94 -16.07 0.54
N MET A 98 4.47 -14.84 0.52
CA MET A 98 5.71 -14.51 -0.19
C MET A 98 6.94 -15.14 0.48
N LYS A 99 7.92 -15.54 -0.34
CA LYS A 99 9.17 -16.17 0.11
C LYS A 99 10.00 -15.25 1.01
N THR A 100 9.98 -13.94 0.73
CA THR A 100 10.69 -12.92 1.48
C THR A 100 9.69 -11.87 1.96
N LEU A 101 9.77 -11.50 3.23
CA LEU A 101 9.02 -10.38 3.82
C LEU A 101 9.86 -9.10 3.82
N GLU A 102 10.81 -9.01 2.89
CA GLU A 102 11.64 -7.85 2.65
C GLU A 102 11.57 -7.50 1.17
N SER A 103 11.25 -6.25 0.87
CA SER A 103 11.23 -5.76 -0.51
C SER A 103 12.60 -5.23 -0.94
N PRO A 104 12.88 -5.16 -2.26
CA PRO A 104 14.10 -4.52 -2.78
C PRO A 104 14.27 -3.05 -2.36
N VAL A 105 13.19 -2.38 -1.97
CA VAL A 105 13.19 -0.99 -1.51
C VAL A 105 13.27 -0.87 0.01
N GLY A 106 13.40 -1.98 0.73
CA GLY A 106 13.65 -2.03 2.18
C GLY A 106 12.40 -2.01 3.05
N ALA A 107 11.22 -2.26 2.48
CA ALA A 107 10.01 -2.50 3.26
C ALA A 107 10.10 -3.85 3.98
N VAL A 108 9.63 -3.92 5.23
CA VAL A 108 9.85 -5.09 6.10
C VAL A 108 8.53 -5.66 6.65
N GLY A 109 8.55 -6.97 6.87
CA GLY A 109 7.52 -7.67 7.64
C GLY A 109 6.23 -7.98 6.87
N HIS A 110 5.25 -8.49 7.61
CA HIS A 110 3.98 -8.99 7.05
C HIS A 110 3.15 -7.92 6.35
N MET A 111 3.30 -6.67 6.77
CA MET A 111 2.59 -5.50 6.25
C MET A 111 3.50 -4.52 5.49
N GLN A 112 4.72 -4.96 5.13
CA GLN A 112 5.69 -4.22 4.31
C GLN A 112 5.85 -2.75 4.74
N PHE A 113 6.15 -2.53 6.01
CA PHE A 113 6.40 -1.18 6.50
C PHE A 113 7.76 -0.67 6.02
N MET A 114 7.82 0.60 5.63
CA MET A 114 9.11 1.29 5.57
C MET A 114 9.68 1.46 7.00
N PRO A 115 10.98 1.18 7.24
CA PRO A 115 11.55 1.20 8.58
C PRO A 115 11.32 2.50 9.35
N CYS A 116 11.39 3.66 8.69
CA CYS A 116 11.14 4.95 9.33
C CYS A 116 9.68 5.24 9.66
N THR A 117 8.74 4.61 8.95
CA THR A 117 7.34 4.62 9.35
C THR A 117 7.16 3.76 10.60
N PHE A 118 7.85 2.61 10.67
CA PHE A 118 7.72 1.70 11.79
C PHE A 118 8.38 2.25 13.07
N VAL A 119 9.66 2.61 13.02
CA VAL A 119 10.44 3.15 14.17
C VAL A 119 10.13 4.61 14.47
N GLY A 120 9.71 5.38 13.46
CA GLY A 120 9.41 6.81 13.60
C GLY A 120 10.40 7.72 12.88
N TRP A 121 9.85 8.71 12.18
CA TRP A 121 10.61 9.62 11.31
C TRP A 121 11.58 10.56 12.05
N LYS A 122 11.44 10.69 13.37
CA LYS A 122 12.40 11.47 14.19
C LYS A 122 13.69 10.71 14.49
N HIS A 123 13.78 9.42 14.15
CA HIS A 123 15.00 8.65 14.31
C HIS A 123 16.12 9.26 13.45
N PRO A 124 17.34 9.47 13.98
CA PRO A 124 18.39 10.26 13.31
C PRO A 124 18.90 9.65 12.00
N SER A 125 18.71 8.34 11.79
CA SER A 125 19.09 7.68 10.55
C SER A 125 18.02 7.73 9.44
N CYS A 126 16.84 8.28 9.73
CA CYS A 126 15.72 8.31 8.78
C CYS A 126 15.91 9.35 7.67
N LYS A 127 15.77 8.90 6.42
CA LYS A 127 15.96 9.70 5.21
C LYS A 127 15.23 9.12 4.01
N ASP A 128 15.24 9.88 2.91
CA ASP A 128 14.74 9.48 1.60
C ASP A 128 13.29 8.91 1.69
N LEU A 129 13.06 7.75 1.08
CA LEU A 129 11.76 7.05 1.01
C LEU A 129 11.43 6.26 2.29
N GLY A 130 11.86 6.74 3.46
CA GLY A 130 11.61 6.08 4.76
C GLY A 130 12.59 4.96 5.08
N LYS A 131 13.79 5.04 4.50
CA LYS A 131 14.92 4.16 4.81
C LYS A 131 15.71 4.73 5.99
N GLY A 132 16.38 3.87 6.72
CA GLY A 132 17.35 4.27 7.73
C GLY A 132 18.26 3.11 8.13
N ASN A 133 19.47 3.42 8.56
CA ASN A 133 20.34 2.45 9.23
C ASN A 133 19.84 2.32 10.68
N ILE A 134 18.82 1.47 10.88
CA ILE A 134 18.15 1.27 12.16
C ILE A 134 18.53 -0.14 12.62
N GLN A 135 19.12 -0.26 13.81
CA GLN A 135 19.44 -1.58 14.34
C GLN A 135 18.13 -2.33 14.65
N LYS A 136 18.12 -3.66 14.47
CA LYS A 136 16.92 -4.48 14.76
C LYS A 136 16.37 -4.22 16.16
N LYS A 137 17.24 -4.12 17.17
CA LYS A 137 16.86 -3.81 18.56
C LYS A 137 16.12 -2.47 18.71
N GLU A 138 16.44 -1.49 17.87
CA GLU A 138 15.82 -0.16 17.88
C GLU A 138 14.50 -0.18 17.12
N LEU A 139 14.47 -0.89 15.99
CA LEU A 139 13.27 -1.07 15.16
C LEU A 139 12.13 -1.75 15.93
N THR A 140 12.46 -2.64 16.87
CA THR A 140 11.47 -3.46 17.60
C THR A 140 11.25 -3.01 19.05
N ASP A 141 11.95 -2.01 19.58
CA ASP A 141 11.77 -1.53 20.95
C ASP A 141 10.60 -0.53 21.03
N PRO A 142 9.49 -0.86 21.74
CA PRO A 142 8.32 0.02 21.81
C PRO A 142 8.61 1.41 22.40
N LYS A 143 9.59 1.54 23.31
CA LYS A 143 9.98 2.82 23.90
C LYS A 143 10.67 3.69 22.86
N ILE A 144 11.57 3.09 22.07
CA ILE A 144 12.26 3.79 20.98
C ILE A 144 11.26 4.21 19.92
N ILE A 145 10.40 3.29 19.47
CA ILE A 145 9.33 3.58 18.50
C ILE A 145 8.48 4.77 18.96
N ASN A 146 7.98 4.75 20.20
CA ASN A 146 7.17 5.83 20.74
C ASN A 146 7.95 7.16 20.82
N SER A 147 9.23 7.13 21.22
CA SER A 147 10.06 8.34 21.34
C SER A 147 10.27 9.05 19.98
N TYR A 148 10.36 8.27 18.90
CA TYR A 148 10.54 8.80 17.55
C TYR A 148 9.23 8.99 16.76
N GLY A 149 8.08 8.69 17.38
CA GLY A 149 6.75 8.84 16.79
C GLY A 149 6.46 7.81 15.71
N GLY A 150 6.99 6.60 15.85
CA GLY A 150 6.71 5.47 14.97
C GLY A 150 5.37 4.80 15.26
N TYR A 151 5.00 3.89 14.38
CA TYR A 151 3.70 3.22 14.42
C TYR A 151 3.76 1.75 14.83
N GLY A 152 4.96 1.21 15.10
CA GLY A 152 5.14 -0.14 15.62
C GLY A 152 4.41 -0.35 16.95
N VAL A 153 3.73 -1.50 17.08
CA VAL A 153 2.93 -1.88 18.26
C VAL A 153 3.32 -3.28 18.71
N ASP A 154 3.73 -3.41 19.98
CA ASP A 154 3.80 -4.68 20.70
C ASP A 154 2.36 -5.08 21.05
N ALA A 155 1.77 -5.95 20.24
CA ALA A 155 0.36 -6.28 20.30
C ALA A 155 0.10 -7.58 21.06
N ASN A 156 1.04 -8.52 21.00
CA ASN A 156 0.97 -9.77 21.75
C ASN A 156 1.52 -9.65 23.19
N GLY A 157 2.18 -8.54 23.54
CA GLY A 157 2.67 -8.24 24.88
C GLY A 157 3.98 -8.94 25.23
N ASP A 158 4.79 -9.31 24.24
CA ASP A 158 6.07 -10.00 24.47
C ASP A 158 7.26 -9.06 24.73
N GLY A 159 7.02 -7.74 24.71
CA GLY A 159 8.00 -6.70 24.94
C GLY A 159 8.65 -6.16 23.66
N LEU A 160 8.32 -6.71 22.49
CA LEU A 160 8.81 -6.29 21.19
C LEU A 160 7.63 -5.89 20.29
N ALA A 161 7.84 -4.84 19.49
CA ALA A 161 6.98 -4.55 18.36
C ALA A 161 7.67 -5.09 17.10
N ASP A 162 7.47 -6.36 16.76
CA ASP A 162 8.20 -6.99 15.65
C ASP A 162 7.38 -6.93 14.34
N PRO A 163 7.84 -6.24 13.27
CA PRO A 163 7.12 -6.25 11.99
C PRO A 163 7.03 -7.66 11.34
N TYR A 164 7.82 -8.63 11.80
CA TYR A 164 7.78 -10.04 11.41
C TYR A 164 6.95 -10.92 12.36
N ASN A 165 6.36 -10.33 13.40
CA ASN A 165 5.28 -10.93 14.17
C ASN A 165 3.94 -10.50 13.56
N ILE A 166 3.08 -11.46 13.24
CA ILE A 166 1.84 -11.18 12.51
C ILE A 166 0.85 -10.32 13.31
N GLU A 167 0.77 -10.50 14.63
CA GLU A 167 -0.15 -9.72 15.47
C GLU A 167 0.35 -8.28 15.57
N ASP A 168 1.64 -8.08 15.87
CA ASP A 168 2.28 -6.77 15.93
C ASP A 168 2.16 -6.01 14.60
N ALA A 169 2.47 -6.68 13.49
CA ALA A 169 2.40 -6.07 12.16
C ALA A 169 0.98 -5.60 11.81
N ILE A 170 -0.04 -6.43 12.07
CA ILE A 170 -1.45 -6.07 11.82
C ILE A 170 -1.90 -4.91 12.71
N TYR A 171 -1.54 -4.92 13.99
CA TYR A 171 -1.88 -3.82 14.91
C TYR A 171 -1.13 -2.53 14.57
N SER A 172 0.11 -2.63 14.09
CA SER A 172 0.90 -1.49 13.61
C SER A 172 0.26 -0.89 12.35
N ALA A 173 -0.21 -1.72 11.41
CA ALA A 173 -0.97 -1.26 10.24
C ALA A 173 -2.29 -0.59 10.64
N ALA A 174 -3.00 -1.14 11.61
CA ALA A 174 -4.22 -0.55 12.12
C ALA A 174 -3.98 0.82 12.79
N ASN A 175 -2.91 0.93 13.59
CA ASN A 175 -2.46 2.18 14.20
C ASN A 175 -2.17 3.25 13.13
N TYR A 176 -1.35 2.89 12.13
CA TYR A 176 -0.98 3.80 11.04
C TYR A 176 -2.18 4.28 10.22
N LEU A 177 -3.05 3.34 9.80
CA LEU A 177 -4.23 3.67 8.99
C LEU A 177 -5.22 4.55 9.75
N ALA A 178 -5.43 4.28 11.03
CA ALA A 178 -6.28 5.09 11.89
C ALA A 178 -5.77 6.53 12.01
N ALA A 179 -4.47 6.70 12.33
CA ALA A 179 -3.82 8.00 12.39
C ALA A 179 -3.85 8.75 11.04
N SER A 180 -3.78 8.01 9.93
CA SER A 180 -3.85 8.56 8.58
C SER A 180 -5.28 8.94 8.14
N GLY A 181 -6.29 8.66 8.97
CA GLY A 181 -7.66 9.15 8.81
C GLY A 181 -8.72 8.07 8.59
N ALA A 182 -8.35 6.79 8.53
CA ALA A 182 -9.32 5.70 8.33
C ALA A 182 -10.35 5.63 9.47
N ALA A 183 -9.93 5.96 10.71
CA ALA A 183 -10.80 6.00 11.88
C ALA A 183 -11.91 7.06 11.78
N ASN A 184 -11.70 8.06 10.92
CA ASN A 184 -12.64 9.15 10.66
C ASN A 184 -13.37 8.97 9.32
N GLY A 185 -13.39 7.74 8.78
CA GLY A 185 -14.00 7.41 7.50
C GLY A 185 -13.22 7.89 6.27
N LYS A 186 -12.04 8.51 6.43
CA LYS A 186 -11.20 8.98 5.32
C LYS A 186 -10.34 7.84 4.76
N ILE A 187 -10.99 6.76 4.34
CA ILE A 187 -10.33 5.51 3.94
C ILE A 187 -9.37 5.73 2.76
N LYS A 188 -9.81 6.32 1.64
CA LYS A 188 -8.95 6.55 0.47
C LYS A 188 -7.71 7.39 0.82
N LYS A 189 -7.88 8.43 1.64
CA LYS A 189 -6.76 9.24 2.14
C LYS A 189 -5.77 8.38 2.94
N ALA A 190 -6.26 7.56 3.87
CA ALA A 190 -5.40 6.73 4.70
C ALA A 190 -4.61 5.69 3.89
N VAL A 191 -5.24 5.09 2.87
CA VAL A 191 -4.57 4.16 1.95
C VAL A 191 -3.47 4.88 1.15
N TYR A 192 -3.75 6.08 0.63
CA TYR A 192 -2.76 6.87 -0.09
C TYR A 192 -1.58 7.31 0.80
N HIS A 193 -1.83 7.57 2.09
CA HIS A 193 -0.75 7.79 3.05
C HIS A 193 0.09 6.53 3.29
N TYR A 194 -0.48 5.33 3.15
CA TYR A 194 0.26 4.07 3.25
C TYR A 194 1.21 3.91 2.07
N ASN A 195 0.71 4.15 0.86
CA ASN A 195 1.51 4.16 -0.36
C ASN A 195 0.96 5.22 -1.33
N HIS A 196 1.83 6.12 -1.79
CA HIS A 196 1.48 7.28 -2.63
C HIS A 196 1.31 6.91 -4.12
N ASP A 197 0.75 5.74 -4.38
CA ASP A 197 0.52 5.16 -5.70
C ASP A 197 -0.99 4.99 -5.91
N ASP A 198 -1.53 5.63 -6.96
CA ASP A 198 -2.97 5.60 -7.24
C ASP A 198 -3.46 4.19 -7.60
N GLU A 199 -2.64 3.38 -8.28
CA GLU A 199 -2.99 1.99 -8.62
C GLU A 199 -3.04 1.13 -7.36
N TYR A 200 -2.06 1.29 -6.45
CA TYR A 200 -2.10 0.67 -5.13
C TYR A 200 -3.39 1.02 -4.38
N VAL A 201 -3.76 2.31 -4.39
CA VAL A 201 -4.98 2.78 -3.71
C VAL A 201 -6.22 2.11 -4.27
N GLU A 202 -6.38 2.09 -5.59
CA GLU A 202 -7.55 1.47 -6.23
C GLU A 202 -7.58 -0.05 -5.97
N ASN A 203 -6.43 -0.73 -6.00
CA ASN A 203 -6.32 -2.15 -5.67
C ASN A 203 -6.72 -2.47 -4.22
N VAL A 204 -6.24 -1.70 -3.25
CA VAL A 204 -6.64 -1.86 -1.84
C VAL A 204 -8.13 -1.58 -1.66
N LEU A 205 -8.65 -0.50 -2.26
CA LEU A 205 -10.08 -0.15 -2.16
C LEU A 205 -10.98 -1.19 -2.82
N PHE A 206 -10.53 -1.81 -3.90
CA PHE A 206 -11.21 -2.93 -4.54
C PHE A 206 -11.37 -4.10 -3.58
N TYR A 207 -10.27 -4.62 -3.03
CA TYR A 207 -10.33 -5.76 -2.11
C TYR A 207 -11.05 -5.42 -0.81
N TYR A 208 -10.88 -4.20 -0.30
CA TYR A 208 -11.63 -3.70 0.85
C TYR A 208 -13.15 -3.80 0.63
N LYS A 209 -13.64 -3.30 -0.51
CA LYS A 209 -15.07 -3.37 -0.86
C LYS A 209 -15.53 -4.80 -1.09
N LEU A 210 -14.71 -5.62 -1.74
CA LEU A 210 -15.00 -7.03 -1.97
C LEU A 210 -15.16 -7.79 -0.64
N TYR A 211 -14.21 -7.63 0.27
CA TYR A 211 -14.27 -8.25 1.59
C TYR A 211 -15.40 -7.68 2.44
N ASP A 212 -15.70 -6.38 2.37
CA ASP A 212 -16.82 -5.79 3.12
C ASP A 212 -18.17 -6.33 2.65
N LYS A 213 -18.35 -6.52 1.33
CA LYS A 213 -19.55 -7.13 0.74
C LYS A 213 -19.79 -8.55 1.25
N HIS A 214 -18.72 -9.34 1.42
CA HIS A 214 -18.79 -10.75 1.86
C HIS A 214 -18.46 -10.97 3.34
N LYS A 215 -18.35 -9.91 4.15
CA LYS A 215 -17.80 -9.98 5.52
C LYS A 215 -18.53 -10.96 6.44
N LYS A 216 -19.85 -11.09 6.30
CA LYS A 216 -20.65 -12.00 7.15
C LYS A 216 -20.30 -13.46 6.87
N GLU A 217 -20.21 -13.81 5.60
CA GLU A 217 -19.84 -15.15 5.13
C GLU A 217 -18.40 -15.48 5.51
N LEU A 218 -17.45 -14.57 5.27
CA LEU A 218 -16.05 -14.73 5.64
C LEU A 218 -15.89 -15.02 7.14
N VAL A 219 -16.60 -14.26 7.99
CA VAL A 219 -16.56 -14.47 9.45
C VAL A 219 -17.22 -15.78 9.86
N PHE A 220 -18.33 -16.16 9.22
CA PHE A 220 -19.01 -17.43 9.50
C PHE A 220 -18.10 -18.62 9.15
N ASN A 221 -17.55 -18.65 7.94
CA ASN A 221 -16.66 -19.70 7.46
C ASN A 221 -15.38 -19.79 8.32
N SER A 222 -14.82 -18.65 8.72
CA SER A 222 -13.67 -18.58 9.62
C SER A 222 -13.92 -19.27 10.95
N LYS A 223 -15.09 -19.03 11.58
CA LYS A 223 -15.45 -19.68 12.85
C LYS A 223 -15.54 -21.19 12.69
N ILE A 224 -16.26 -21.66 11.66
CA ILE A 224 -16.41 -23.09 11.38
C ILE A 224 -15.04 -23.76 11.18
N ALA A 225 -14.15 -23.16 10.38
CA ALA A 225 -12.83 -23.72 10.12
C ALA A 225 -11.94 -23.76 11.38
N LEU A 226 -11.97 -22.71 12.21
CA LEU A 226 -11.19 -22.65 13.44
C LEU A 226 -11.71 -23.60 14.53
N ASP A 227 -13.01 -23.86 14.56
CA ASP A 227 -13.59 -24.84 15.48
C ASP A 227 -13.31 -26.29 15.02
N ALA A 228 -13.27 -26.52 13.71
CA ALA A 228 -12.87 -27.80 13.14
C ALA A 228 -11.38 -28.12 13.41
N SER A 229 -10.48 -27.13 13.41
CA SER A 229 -9.05 -27.36 13.65
C SER A 229 -8.67 -27.61 15.12
N LYS A 230 -9.62 -27.48 16.05
CA LYS A 230 -9.41 -27.74 17.49
C LYS A 230 -9.81 -29.16 17.92
N LYS A 231 -10.46 -29.91 17.02
CA LYS A 231 -10.83 -31.32 17.22
C LYS A 231 -9.73 -32.22 16.68
#